data_AF-A0A7L1BCA7-F1
#
_entry.id   AF-A0A7L1BCA7-F1
#
_cell.length_a   1.000
_cell.length_b   1.000
_cell.length_c   1.000
_cell.angle_alpha   90.00
_cell.angle_beta   90.00
_cell.angle_gamma   90.00
#
_symmetry.space_group_name_H-M   'P 1'
#
loop_
_entity.id
_entity.type
_entity.pdbx_description
1 polymer ?
#
loop_
_entity_poly.entity_id
_entity_poly.type
_entity_poly.pdbx_seq_one_letter_code
_entity_poly.pdbx_strand_id
1 'polypeptide(L)'
;EFELIQREQREANGCTERQEWWERRSRLDLRMQSLIQSLDSEVLGCWRGLLLPRDPGNAPLDEQELSRLLRELRECGWESP
;
A
#
# COMPACT_ATOMS: atom_id res chain seq x y z
N GLU A 1 -14.64 -0.52 6.46
CA GLU A 1 -13.84 0.57 7.05
C GLU A 1 -13.61 1.74 6.08
N PHE A 2 -12.99 1.53 4.91
CA PHE A 2 -12.73 2.62 3.96
C PHE A 2 -13.99 3.43 3.59
N GLU A 3 -15.09 2.77 3.23
CA GLU A 3 -16.36 3.43 2.90
C GLU A 3 -16.97 4.21 4.06
N LEU A 4 -16.73 3.74 5.30
CA LEU A 4 -17.19 4.41 6.51
C LEU A 4 -16.40 5.71 6.73
N ILE A 5 -15.06 5.65 6.59
CA ILE A 5 -14.20 6.83 6.64
C ILE A 5 -14.62 7.86 5.57
N GLN A 6 -14.89 7.42 4.34
CA GLN A 6 -15.34 8.31 3.26
C GLN A 6 -16.69 8.96 3.53
N ARG A 7 -17.62 8.25 4.19
CA ARG A 7 -18.91 8.81 4.61
C ARG A 7 -18.71 9.88 5.68
N GLU A 8 -18.01 9.56 6.76
CA GLU A 8 -17.75 10.48 7.87
C GLU A 8 -16.92 11.70 7.44
N GLN A 9 -16.00 11.55 6.47
CA GLN A 9 -15.28 12.68 5.88
C GLN A 9 -16.22 13.67 5.18
N ARG A 10 -17.24 13.18 4.46
CA ARG A 10 -18.25 14.04 3.83
C ARG A 10 -19.06 14.81 4.89
N GLU A 11 -19.40 14.17 5.99
CA GLU A 11 -20.10 14.80 7.11
C GLU A 11 -19.21 15.85 7.82
N ALA A 12 -17.93 15.53 8.06
CA ALA A 12 -16.97 16.44 8.67
C ALA A 12 -16.73 17.69 7.80
N ASN A 13 -16.73 17.56 6.47
CA ASN A 13 -16.57 18.70 5.56
C ASN A 13 -17.71 19.73 5.67
N GLY A 14 -18.89 19.34 6.16
CA GLY A 14 -20.01 20.24 6.41
C GLY A 14 -19.97 20.95 7.78
N CYS A 15 -19.02 20.60 8.65
CA CYS A 15 -18.87 21.23 9.96
C CYS A 15 -18.22 22.61 9.82
N THR A 16 -18.87 23.62 10.41
CA THR A 16 -18.41 25.03 10.38
C THR A 16 -17.69 25.46 11.64
N GLU A 17 -17.85 24.71 12.74
CA GLU A 17 -17.12 24.93 13.98
C GLU A 17 -15.68 24.41 13.81
N ARG A 18 -14.70 25.28 14.09
CA ARG A 18 -13.31 25.03 13.73
C ARG A 18 -12.68 23.92 14.57
N GLN A 19 -12.91 23.91 15.88
CA GLN A 19 -12.33 22.92 16.79
C GLN A 19 -12.85 21.51 16.49
N GLU A 20 -14.16 21.35 16.43
CA GLU A 20 -14.89 20.13 16.08
C GLU A 20 -14.49 19.64 14.68
N TRP A 21 -14.36 20.53 13.70
CA TRP A 21 -13.87 20.18 12.37
C TRP A 21 -12.47 19.56 12.43
N TRP A 22 -11.53 20.20 13.15
CA TRP A 22 -10.17 19.68 13.31
C TRP A 22 -10.12 18.36 14.07
N GLU A 23 -10.87 18.23 15.16
CA GLU A 23 -10.93 17.01 15.96
C GLU A 23 -11.49 15.83 15.15
N ARG A 24 -12.59 16.04 14.43
CA ARG A 24 -13.19 15.02 13.55
C ARG A 24 -12.22 14.60 12.45
N ARG A 25 -11.55 15.56 11.81
CA ARG A 25 -10.62 15.29 10.71
C ARG A 25 -9.35 14.59 11.17
N SER A 26 -8.83 14.95 12.34
CA SER A 26 -7.69 14.26 12.97
C SER A 26 -8.02 12.81 13.31
N ARG A 27 -9.23 12.53 13.83
CA ARG A 27 -9.68 11.16 14.08
C ARG A 27 -9.83 10.34 12.80
N LEU A 28 -10.33 10.95 11.72
CA LEU A 28 -10.42 10.30 10.41
C LEU A 28 -9.04 9.97 9.84
N ASP A 29 -8.08 10.88 10.00
CA ASP A 29 -6.69 10.69 9.55
C ASP A 29 -6.03 9.49 10.25
N LEU A 30 -6.15 9.41 11.58
CA LEU A 30 -5.64 8.27 12.37
C LEU A 30 -6.25 6.93 11.92
N ARG A 31 -7.56 6.91 11.64
CA ARG A 31 -8.24 5.70 11.15
C ARG A 31 -7.78 5.33 9.75
N MET A 32 -7.58 6.31 8.87
CA MET A 32 -7.04 6.05 7.53
C MET A 32 -5.63 5.51 7.61
N GLN A 33 -4.78 6.07 8.47
CA GLN A 33 -3.43 5.58 8.72
C GLN A 33 -3.45 4.12 9.19
N SER A 34 -4.28 3.79 10.19
CA SER A 34 -4.43 2.43 10.68
C SER A 34 -4.92 1.48 9.57
N LEU A 35 -5.87 1.91 8.75
CA LEU A 35 -6.37 1.11 7.63
C LEU A 35 -5.27 0.83 6.59
N ILE A 36 -4.48 1.85 6.22
CA ILE A 36 -3.36 1.68 5.29
C ILE A 36 -2.32 0.72 5.86
N GLN A 37 -2.01 0.81 7.16
CA GLN A 37 -1.09 -0.11 7.82
C GLN A 37 -1.60 -1.55 7.78
N SER A 38 -2.88 -1.79 8.09
CA SER A 38 -3.48 -3.12 7.98
C SER A 38 -3.50 -3.63 6.54
N LEU A 39 -3.78 -2.78 5.55
CA LEU A 39 -3.68 -3.17 4.13
C LEU A 39 -2.25 -3.56 3.74
N ASP A 40 -1.24 -2.84 4.23
CA ASP A 40 0.16 -3.15 3.97
C ASP A 40 0.57 -4.49 4.60
N SER A 41 0.22 -4.74 5.87
CA SER A 41 0.67 -5.94 6.59
C SER A 41 -0.17 -7.18 6.34
N GLU A 42 -1.49 -7.06 6.30
CA GLU A 42 -2.41 -8.20 6.32
C GLU A 42 -2.92 -8.59 4.92
N VAL A 43 -3.02 -7.62 4.01
CA VAL A 43 -3.55 -7.87 2.65
C VAL A 43 -2.43 -7.97 1.63
N LEU A 44 -1.56 -6.97 1.55
CA LEU A 44 -0.44 -6.96 0.60
C LEU A 44 0.71 -7.83 1.08
N GLY A 45 1.12 -7.67 2.35
CA GLY A 45 2.21 -8.44 2.94
C GLY A 45 3.48 -8.38 2.07
N CYS A 46 3.97 -9.55 1.65
CA CYS A 46 5.15 -9.65 0.78
C CYS A 46 4.93 -9.09 -0.64
N TRP A 47 3.68 -8.98 -1.09
CA TRP A 47 3.34 -8.49 -2.43
C TRP A 47 3.43 -6.96 -2.56
N ARG A 48 3.57 -6.22 -1.46
CA ARG A 48 3.70 -4.75 -1.50
C ARG A 48 4.86 -4.28 -2.39
N GLY A 49 5.91 -5.10 -2.51
CA GLY A 49 7.06 -4.82 -3.37
C GLY A 49 6.71 -4.69 -4.86
N LEU A 50 5.60 -5.30 -5.30
CA LEU A 50 5.12 -5.19 -6.68
C LEU A 50 4.51 -3.82 -7.01
N LEU A 51 4.13 -3.03 -5.99
CA LEU A 51 3.61 -1.68 -6.18
C LEU A 51 4.73 -0.65 -6.33
N LEU A 52 5.98 -1.02 -6.04
CA LEU A 52 7.12 -0.13 -6.16
C LEU A 52 7.43 0.13 -7.64
N PRO A 53 7.78 1.37 -8.01
CA PRO A 53 8.20 1.67 -9.36
C PRO A 53 9.45 0.87 -9.70
N ARG A 54 9.46 0.27 -10.89
CA ARG A 54 10.63 -0.46 -11.39
C ARG A 54 11.69 0.54 -11.84
N ASP A 55 12.68 0.77 -10.99
CA ASP A 55 13.84 1.59 -11.31
C ASP A 55 14.96 0.72 -11.90
N PRO A 56 15.29 0.83 -13.19
CA PRO A 56 16.38 0.07 -13.80
C PRO A 56 17.76 0.46 -13.23
N GLY A 57 17.91 1.63 -12.62
CA GLY A 57 19.16 2.07 -11.97
C GLY A 57 19.34 1.58 -10.54
N ASN A 58 18.31 0.96 -9.96
CA ASN A 58 18.29 0.51 -8.56
C ASN A 58 17.84 -0.95 -8.44
N ALA A 59 18.18 -1.75 -9.46
CA ALA A 59 17.92 -3.19 -9.44
C ALA A 59 18.66 -3.81 -8.23
N PRO A 60 17.95 -4.47 -7.31
CA PRO A 60 18.57 -5.04 -6.11
C PRO A 60 19.45 -6.27 -6.42
N LEU A 61 19.33 -6.81 -7.63
CA LEU A 61 20.04 -7.99 -8.10
C LEU A 61 20.88 -7.60 -9.32
N ASP A 62 22.11 -8.11 -9.37
CA ASP A 62 22.90 -8.06 -10.60
C ASP A 62 22.31 -8.98 -11.67
N GLU A 63 22.73 -8.78 -12.93
CA GLU A 63 22.20 -9.55 -14.07
C GLU A 63 22.47 -11.06 -13.96
N GLN A 64 23.58 -11.45 -13.33
CA GLN A 64 23.98 -12.85 -13.20
C GLN A 64 23.10 -13.57 -12.19
N GLU A 65 22.84 -12.94 -11.04
CA GLU A 65 21.98 -13.46 -9.99
C GLU A 65 20.52 -13.51 -10.45
N LEU A 66 20.05 -12.49 -11.15
CA LEU A 66 18.73 -12.49 -11.78
C LEU A 66 18.59 -13.65 -12.77
N SER A 67 19.59 -13.87 -13.63
CA SER A 67 19.58 -14.96 -14.62
C SER A 67 19.57 -16.34 -13.96
N ARG A 68 20.30 -16.50 -12.85
CA ARG A 68 20.30 -17.75 -12.05
C ARG A 68 18.92 -18.03 -11.49
N LEU A 69 18.33 -17.04 -10.82
CA LEU A 69 16.99 -17.16 -10.21
C LEU A 69 15.90 -17.43 -11.26
N LEU A 70 15.94 -16.75 -12.40
CA LEU A 70 14.99 -16.98 -13.49
C LEU A 70 15.08 -18.40 -14.05
N ARG A 71 16.28 -18.99 -14.12
CA ARG A 71 16.46 -20.39 -14.54
C ARG A 71 15.84 -21.36 -13.52
N GLU A 72 16.14 -21.18 -12.24
CA GLU A 72 15.59 -22.02 -11.16
C GLU A 72 14.04 -21.96 -11.13
N LEU A 73 13.48 -20.77 -11.34
CA LEU A 73 12.02 -20.58 -11.42
C LEU A 73 11.43 -21.31 -12.63
N ARG A 74 12.08 -21.26 -13.80
CA ARG A 74 11.63 -22.00 -15.00
C ARG A 74 11.67 -23.51 -14.78
N GLU A 75 12.69 -24.02 -14.10
CA GLU A 75 12.78 -25.44 -13.72
C GLU A 75 11.62 -25.85 -12.80
N CYS A 76 11.09 -24.93 -12.01
CA CYS A 76 9.90 -25.13 -11.18
C CYS A 76 8.56 -24.90 -11.92
N GLY A 77 8.58 -24.70 -13.25
CA GLY A 77 7.38 -24.52 -14.07
C GLY A 77 6.86 -23.08 -14.17
N TRP A 78 7.66 -22.09 -13.73
CA TRP A 78 7.32 -20.68 -13.93
C TRP A 78 7.78 -20.22 -15.34
N GLU A 79 6.86 -20.25 -16.31
CA GLU A 79 7.18 -19.94 -17.71
C GLU A 79 7.16 -18.44 -18.03
N SER A 80 6.42 -17.62 -17.27
CA SER A 80 6.44 -16.15 -17.34
C SER A 80 5.77 -15.56 -16.09
N PRO A 81 6.22 -14.39 -15.57
CA PRO A 81 5.36 -13.55 -14.75
C PRO A 81 4.19 -12.96 -15.56
#